data_AF-A0A1V5PQU6-F1
#
_entry.id   AF-A0A1V5PQU6-F1
#
_cell.length_a   1.000
_cell.length_b   1.000
_cell.length_c   1.000
_cell.angle_alpha   90.00
_cell.angle_beta   90.00
_cell.angle_gamma   90.00
#
_symmetry.space_group_name_H-M   'P 1'
#
loop_
_entity.id
_entity.type
_entity.pdbx_description
1 polymer ?
#
loop_
_entity_poly.entity_id
_entity_poly.type
_entity_poly.pdbx_seq_one_letter_code
_entity_poly.pdbx_strand_id
1 'polypeptide(L)'
;MERAGSMACYRGSYAMARAAGASPLGPDQAFQITRSENEATGRLRNINTEVANKAREYIDTQIAKNKPVIVGVSHKGGTTYNADKTTDHFVLITGKGKDEQGRTFYTFHDPGAKDIKLGSGKFNSNNRFYVDSKTGMLYRPGNGKSGLTNRHYEVAQVRRNA
;
A
#
# COMPACT_ATOMS: atom_id res chain seq x y z
N MET A 1 -9.61 -13.93 14.82
CA MET A 1 -10.57 -12.83 15.02
C MET A 1 -9.87 -11.54 14.57
N GLU A 2 -10.09 -11.10 13.33
CA GLU A 2 -9.54 -9.82 12.80
C GLU A 2 -10.46 -8.66 13.23
N ARG A 3 -9.88 -7.56 13.72
CA ARG A 3 -10.63 -6.44 14.36
C ARG A 3 -11.22 -5.45 13.34
N ALA A 4 -12.31 -4.80 13.74
CA ALA A 4 -13.20 -3.99 12.89
C ALA A 4 -12.56 -2.77 12.17
N GLY A 5 -11.47 -2.20 12.68
CA GLY A 5 -10.82 -1.01 12.08
C GLY A 5 -10.03 -1.29 10.80
N SER A 6 -9.30 -2.40 10.78
CA SER A 6 -8.60 -2.86 9.57
C SER A 6 -9.56 -3.45 8.55
N MET A 7 -10.66 -4.05 9.01
CA MET A 7 -11.75 -4.48 8.16
C MET A 7 -12.44 -3.30 7.46
N ALA A 8 -12.56 -2.14 8.11
CA ALA A 8 -13.16 -0.95 7.48
C ALA A 8 -12.29 -0.40 6.33
N CYS A 9 -10.98 -0.29 6.54
CA CYS A 9 -10.06 0.17 5.48
C CYS A 9 -9.96 -0.84 4.34
N TYR A 10 -9.92 -2.14 4.65
CA TYR A 10 -9.97 -3.18 3.64
C TYR A 10 -11.29 -3.16 2.87
N ARG A 11 -12.45 -3.10 3.54
CA ARG A 11 -13.77 -3.04 2.89
C ARG A 11 -13.90 -1.81 2.00
N GLY A 12 -13.40 -0.66 2.45
CA GLY A 12 -13.32 0.55 1.63
C GLY A 12 -12.49 0.31 0.38
N SER A 13 -11.22 -0.07 0.53
CA SER A 13 -10.33 -0.39 -0.59
C SER A 13 -10.88 -1.46 -1.54
N TYR A 14 -11.56 -2.47 -1.00
CA TYR A 14 -12.21 -3.53 -1.76
C TYR A 14 -13.38 -3.00 -2.58
N ALA A 15 -14.28 -2.21 -1.98
CA ALA A 15 -15.40 -1.59 -2.70
C ALA A 15 -14.90 -0.65 -3.81
N MET A 16 -13.87 0.15 -3.51
CA MET A 16 -13.23 1.05 -4.46
C MET A 16 -12.60 0.28 -5.65
N ALA A 17 -11.89 -0.82 -5.36
CA ALA A 17 -11.30 -1.67 -6.39
C ALA A 17 -12.37 -2.32 -7.28
N ARG A 18 -13.44 -2.86 -6.68
CA ARG A 18 -14.57 -3.46 -7.41
C ARG A 18 -15.30 -2.44 -8.28
N ALA A 19 -15.52 -1.22 -7.79
CA ALA A 19 -16.12 -0.13 -8.56
C ALA A 19 -15.28 0.26 -9.78
N ALA A 20 -13.95 0.09 -9.70
CA ALA A 20 -13.02 0.31 -10.81
C ALA A 20 -12.81 -0.93 -11.70
N GLY A 21 -13.58 -2.01 -11.52
CA GLY A 21 -13.49 -3.22 -12.34
C GLY A 21 -12.34 -4.18 -11.98
N ALA A 22 -11.67 -3.97 -10.84
CA ALA A 22 -10.73 -4.94 -10.29
C ALA A 22 -11.47 -6.01 -9.46
N SER A 23 -10.89 -7.21 -9.34
CA SER A 23 -11.45 -8.32 -8.56
C SER A 23 -10.44 -8.79 -7.51
N PRO A 24 -10.27 -8.08 -6.39
CA PRO A 24 -9.24 -8.41 -5.41
C PRO A 24 -9.41 -9.82 -4.82
N LEU A 25 -8.32 -10.57 -4.77
CA LEU A 25 -8.22 -11.92 -4.23
C LEU A 25 -7.95 -11.89 -2.71
N GLY A 26 -8.07 -13.08 -2.09
CA GLY A 26 -7.86 -13.31 -0.67
C GLY A 26 -6.40 -13.11 -0.19
N PRO A 27 -6.18 -13.10 1.13
CA PRO A 27 -4.85 -12.90 1.75
C PRO A 27 -3.85 -14.00 1.42
N ASP A 28 -4.34 -15.22 1.21
CA ASP A 28 -3.61 -16.41 0.81
C ASP A 28 -2.96 -16.27 -0.58
N GLN A 29 -3.52 -15.40 -1.42
CA GLN A 29 -3.05 -15.14 -2.77
C GLN A 29 -2.30 -13.82 -2.90
N ALA A 30 -1.86 -13.22 -1.81
CA ALA A 30 -1.10 -11.98 -1.84
C ALA A 30 0.40 -12.21 -2.09
N PHE A 31 1.06 -11.24 -2.72
CA PHE A 31 2.53 -11.16 -2.65
C PHE A 31 2.90 -10.64 -1.26
N GLN A 32 3.41 -11.54 -0.41
CA GLN A 32 3.90 -11.17 0.92
C GLN A 32 5.39 -10.82 0.85
N ILE A 33 5.72 -9.54 0.98
CA ILE A 33 7.10 -9.04 0.91
C ILE A 33 7.86 -9.36 2.21
N THR A 34 7.19 -9.18 3.34
CA THR A 34 7.71 -9.57 4.66
C THR A 34 6.57 -9.76 5.65
N ARG A 35 6.84 -10.52 6.73
CA ARG A 35 6.01 -10.60 7.95
C ARG A 35 6.81 -10.20 9.20
N SER A 36 7.92 -9.51 9.02
CA SER A 36 8.78 -9.07 10.11
C SER A 36 8.84 -7.56 10.15
N GLU A 37 8.67 -7.00 11.34
CA GLU A 37 8.77 -5.58 11.62
C GLU A 37 9.62 -5.36 12.87
N ASN A 38 10.32 -4.23 12.92
CA ASN A 38 10.92 -3.72 14.15
C ASN A 38 9.82 -3.04 14.99
N GLU A 39 9.45 -3.69 16.10
CA GLU A 39 8.35 -3.24 16.97
C GLU A 39 8.58 -1.85 17.59
N ALA A 40 9.81 -1.38 17.72
CA ALA A 40 10.11 -0.05 18.27
C ALA A 40 9.94 1.07 17.23
N THR A 41 10.10 0.76 15.94
CA THR A 41 10.19 1.78 14.87
C THR A 41 9.13 1.64 13.80
N GLY A 42 8.45 0.51 13.71
CA GLY A 42 7.49 0.22 12.64
C GLY A 42 8.14 -0.04 11.28
N ARG A 43 9.43 -0.38 11.27
CA ARG A 43 10.19 -0.62 10.05
C ARG A 43 10.22 -2.09 9.72
N LEU A 44 9.83 -2.44 8.50
CA LEU A 44 9.87 -3.80 8.00
C LEU A 44 11.31 -4.32 7.96
N ARG A 45 11.45 -5.61 8.28
CA ARG A 45 12.72 -6.36 8.31
C ARG A 45 12.59 -7.59 7.43
N ASN A 46 13.72 -8.24 7.12
CA ASN A 46 13.76 -9.49 6.35
C ASN A 46 13.01 -9.35 5.00
N ILE A 47 13.26 -8.26 4.30
CA ILE A 47 12.57 -7.93 3.05
C ILE A 47 12.94 -8.97 1.99
N ASN A 48 11.93 -9.68 1.45
CA ASN A 48 12.13 -10.52 0.29
C ASN A 48 12.15 -9.65 -0.97
N THR A 49 13.34 -9.31 -1.43
CA THR A 49 13.55 -8.41 -2.58
C THR A 49 13.01 -8.99 -3.90
N GLU A 50 13.08 -10.32 -4.07
CA GLU A 50 12.51 -10.99 -5.25
C GLU A 50 10.99 -10.84 -5.28
N VAL A 51 10.32 -11.06 -4.14
CA VAL A 51 8.87 -10.87 -4.03
C VAL A 51 8.48 -9.40 -4.16
N ALA A 52 9.27 -8.47 -3.60
CA ALA A 52 9.04 -7.03 -3.76
C ALA A 52 9.08 -6.63 -5.24
N ASN A 53 10.06 -7.13 -6.00
CA ASN A 53 10.16 -6.87 -7.44
C ASN A 53 8.97 -7.46 -8.21
N LYS A 54 8.62 -8.73 -7.97
CA LYS A 54 7.44 -9.38 -8.60
C LYS A 54 6.14 -8.64 -8.28
N ALA A 55 5.98 -8.19 -7.03
CA ALA A 55 4.81 -7.43 -6.59
C ALA A 55 4.72 -6.09 -7.32
N ARG A 56 5.86 -5.43 -7.56
CA ARG A 56 5.95 -4.14 -8.24
C ARG A 56 5.70 -4.26 -9.74
N GLU A 57 6.26 -5.28 -10.38
CA GLU A 57 5.93 -5.65 -11.77
C GLU A 57 4.44 -5.94 -11.91
N TYR A 58 3.87 -6.70 -10.98
CA TYR A 58 2.43 -6.96 -10.96
C TYR A 58 1.62 -5.66 -10.88
N ILE A 59 1.96 -4.76 -9.95
CA ILE A 59 1.30 -3.44 -9.83
C ILE A 59 1.38 -2.68 -11.16
N ASP A 60 2.55 -2.66 -11.80
CA ASP A 60 2.73 -2.02 -13.11
C ASP A 60 1.78 -2.61 -14.17
N THR A 61 1.63 -3.94 -14.22
CA THR A 61 0.70 -4.59 -15.18
C THR A 61 -0.76 -4.25 -14.91
N GLN A 62 -1.16 -4.08 -13.65
CA GLN A 62 -2.54 -3.76 -13.29
C GLN A 62 -2.87 -2.30 -13.59
N ILE A 63 -1.95 -1.38 -13.27
CA ILE A 63 -2.08 0.04 -13.60
C ILE A 63 -2.20 0.23 -15.11
N ALA A 64 -1.39 -0.47 -15.92
CA ALA A 64 -1.49 -0.43 -17.37
C ALA A 64 -2.86 -0.90 -17.91
N LYS A 65 -3.57 -1.74 -17.14
CA LYS A 65 -4.94 -2.21 -17.43
C LYS A 65 -6.02 -1.33 -16.79
N ASN A 66 -5.66 -0.16 -16.24
CA ASN A 66 -6.53 0.70 -15.44
C ASN A 66 -7.21 -0.02 -14.25
N LYS A 67 -6.58 -1.09 -13.75
CA LYS A 67 -7.04 -1.83 -12.59
C LYS A 67 -6.26 -1.39 -11.35
N PRO A 68 -6.93 -0.84 -10.32
CA PRO A 68 -6.25 -0.49 -9.10
C PRO A 68 -5.84 -1.73 -8.30
N VAL A 69 -4.85 -1.58 -7.42
CA VAL A 69 -4.27 -2.67 -6.64
C VAL A 69 -4.32 -2.34 -5.15
N ILE A 70 -4.87 -3.25 -4.36
CA ILE A 70 -4.89 -3.10 -2.90
C ILE A 70 -3.52 -3.49 -2.34
N VAL A 71 -2.93 -2.61 -1.54
CA VAL A 71 -1.68 -2.88 -0.84
C VAL A 71 -1.86 -2.71 0.65
N GLY A 72 -1.28 -3.64 1.41
CA GLY A 72 -1.17 -3.56 2.85
C GLY A 72 0.13 -2.87 3.23
N VAL A 73 0.02 -1.85 4.06
CA VAL A 73 1.17 -1.10 4.58
C VAL A 73 1.33 -1.34 6.07
N SER A 74 2.56 -1.15 6.55
CA SER A 74 2.82 -0.92 7.97
C SER A 74 3.10 0.55 8.22
N HIS A 75 2.55 1.10 9.30
CA HIS A 75 2.67 2.52 9.67
C HIS A 75 3.32 2.78 11.04
N LYS A 76 3.33 1.80 11.95
CA LYS A 76 3.88 1.92 13.32
C LYS A 76 4.21 0.54 13.91
N GLY A 77 5.29 0.48 14.68
CA GLY A 77 5.61 -0.68 15.50
C GLY A 77 4.67 -0.77 16.71
N GLY A 78 3.95 -1.89 16.81
CA GLY A 78 2.99 -2.24 17.88
C GLY A 78 1.70 -1.41 17.86
N THR A 79 0.48 -1.96 17.95
CA THR A 79 -0.02 -3.10 18.76
C THR A 79 -1.29 -3.73 18.13
N THR A 80 -1.59 -3.43 16.87
CA THR A 80 -2.78 -3.93 16.17
C THR A 80 -2.42 -4.31 14.74
N TYR A 81 -2.14 -5.59 14.55
CA TYR A 81 -1.88 -6.15 13.23
C TYR A 81 -3.10 -6.92 12.71
N ASN A 82 -3.25 -7.00 11.38
CA ASN A 82 -4.10 -7.99 10.72
C ASN A 82 -3.60 -9.41 10.95
N ALA A 83 -4.32 -10.43 10.46
CA ALA A 83 -3.96 -11.83 10.68
C ALA A 83 -2.52 -12.18 10.24
N ASP A 84 -1.92 -11.37 9.36
CA ASP A 84 -0.53 -11.51 8.90
C ASP A 84 0.54 -10.92 9.84
N LYS A 85 0.12 -10.28 10.94
CA LYS A 85 0.97 -9.65 11.96
C LYS A 85 1.85 -8.48 11.48
N THR A 86 1.58 -7.92 10.29
CA THR A 86 2.40 -6.82 9.73
C THR A 86 1.65 -5.75 8.95
N THR A 87 0.40 -5.98 8.54
CA THR A 87 -0.40 -4.93 7.91
C THR A 87 -1.32 -4.30 8.96
N ASP A 88 -1.24 -2.99 9.11
CA ASP A 88 -2.11 -2.20 9.99
C ASP A 88 -3.10 -1.33 9.20
N HIS A 89 -2.85 -1.14 7.89
CA HIS A 89 -3.67 -0.34 6.99
C HIS A 89 -3.68 -0.87 5.55
N PHE A 90 -4.76 -0.62 4.83
CA PHE A 90 -4.90 -0.96 3.41
C PHE A 90 -5.19 0.30 2.59
N VAL A 91 -4.39 0.50 1.56
CA VAL A 91 -4.57 1.59 0.59
C VAL A 91 -4.67 1.03 -0.82
N LEU A 92 -5.14 1.86 -1.73
CA LEU A 92 -5.38 1.48 -3.12
C LEU A 92 -4.42 2.21 -4.05
N ILE A 93 -3.48 1.50 -4.66
CA ILE A 93 -2.62 2.07 -5.71
C ILE A 93 -3.43 2.19 -7.00
N THR A 94 -3.40 3.37 -7.60
CA THR A 94 -4.21 3.72 -8.79
C THR A 94 -3.38 4.23 -9.97
N GLY A 95 -2.10 4.53 -9.77
CA GLY A 95 -1.29 5.15 -10.81
C GLY A 95 0.19 5.10 -10.56
N LYS A 96 0.96 5.42 -11.60
CA LYS A 96 2.42 5.46 -11.64
C LYS A 96 2.87 6.70 -12.39
N GLY A 97 3.97 7.30 -11.95
CA GLY A 97 4.60 8.43 -12.63
C GLY A 97 6.08 8.55 -12.31
N LYS A 98 6.71 9.59 -12.85
CA LYS A 98 8.06 10.02 -12.46
C LYS A 98 7.99 11.45 -11.93
N ASP A 99 8.70 11.73 -10.85
CA ASP A 99 8.82 13.09 -10.36
C ASP A 99 9.83 13.90 -11.19
N GLU A 100 9.98 15.18 -10.85
CA GLU A 100 10.91 16.12 -11.52
C GLU A 100 12.38 15.65 -11.45
N GLN A 101 12.70 14.79 -10.49
CA GLN A 101 14.04 14.21 -10.27
C GLN A 101 14.20 12.86 -10.98
N GLY A 102 13.20 12.42 -11.75
CA GLY A 102 13.20 11.16 -12.49
C GLY A 102 12.88 9.93 -11.62
N ARG A 103 12.55 10.09 -10.34
CA ARG A 103 12.23 8.98 -9.43
C ARG A 103 10.84 8.45 -9.72
N THR A 104 10.73 7.13 -9.80
CA THR A 104 9.42 6.48 -9.99
C THR A 104 8.60 6.61 -8.72
N PHE A 105 7.35 7.06 -8.87
CA PHE A 105 6.37 7.07 -7.79
C PHE A 105 5.08 6.35 -8.18
N TYR A 106 4.38 5.85 -7.16
CA TYR A 106 3.05 5.24 -7.27
C TYR A 106 2.05 6.06 -6.47
N THR A 107 0.94 6.43 -7.08
CA THR A 107 -0.13 7.17 -6.40
C THR A 107 -1.08 6.21 -5.72
N PHE A 108 -1.53 6.58 -4.51
CA PHE A 108 -2.49 5.76 -3.77
C PHE A 108 -3.64 6.57 -3.17
N HIS A 109 -4.75 5.88 -2.95
CA HIS A 109 -5.92 6.40 -2.24
C HIS A 109 -6.07 5.70 -0.89
N ASP A 110 -6.27 6.51 0.13
CA ASP A 110 -6.57 6.04 1.48
C ASP A 110 -8.09 6.02 1.66
N PRO A 111 -8.72 4.85 1.92
CA PRO A 111 -10.16 4.74 2.16
C PRO A 111 -10.64 5.50 3.41
N GLY A 112 -9.74 5.79 4.36
CA GLY A 112 -10.06 6.55 5.58
C GLY A 112 -10.09 8.07 5.37
N ALA A 113 -9.65 8.57 4.22
CA ALA A 113 -9.72 9.99 3.89
C ALA A 113 -11.15 10.36 3.47
N LYS A 114 -11.80 11.25 4.22
CA LYS A 114 -13.21 11.63 4.05
C LYS A 114 -13.59 12.26 2.70
N ASP A 115 -12.61 12.57 1.83
CA ASP A 115 -12.81 13.44 0.66
C ASP A 115 -12.46 12.84 -0.71
N ILE A 116 -12.37 11.50 -0.86
CA ILE A 116 -11.85 10.92 -2.10
C ILE A 116 -12.96 10.28 -2.96
N LYS A 117 -13.39 10.99 -4.00
CA LYS A 117 -14.08 10.39 -5.15
C LYS A 117 -13.06 9.61 -6.00
N LEU A 118 -13.29 8.32 -6.24
CA LEU A 118 -12.53 7.57 -7.25
C LEU A 118 -12.62 8.27 -8.60
N GLY A 119 -11.49 8.35 -9.30
CA GLY A 119 -11.44 8.95 -10.64
C GLY A 119 -11.54 10.49 -10.66
N SER A 120 -11.63 11.18 -9.52
CA SER A 120 -11.75 12.65 -9.50
C SER A 120 -10.47 13.41 -9.87
N GLY A 121 -9.39 12.72 -10.26
CA GLY A 121 -8.19 13.35 -10.79
C GLY A 121 -7.48 14.33 -9.84
N LYS A 122 -7.95 14.49 -8.60
CA LYS A 122 -7.20 15.21 -7.56
C LYS A 122 -6.11 14.30 -7.05
N PHE A 123 -5.04 14.24 -7.84
CA PHE A 123 -3.73 13.78 -7.44
C PHE A 123 -3.33 14.54 -6.18
N ASN A 124 -3.60 13.99 -5.00
CA ASN A 124 -2.96 14.51 -3.80
C ASN A 124 -1.48 14.17 -3.94
N SER A 125 -0.66 15.17 -4.28
CA SER A 125 0.79 15.05 -4.44
C SER A 125 1.47 14.46 -3.20
N ASN A 126 0.79 14.47 -2.04
CA ASN A 126 1.25 13.90 -0.78
C ASN A 126 1.09 12.37 -0.66
N ASN A 127 0.28 11.72 -1.51
CA ASN A 127 0.02 10.28 -1.43
C ASN A 127 0.79 9.53 -2.52
N ARG A 128 2.11 9.52 -2.36
CA ARG A 128 3.05 8.85 -3.26
C ARG A 128 3.88 7.82 -2.50
N PHE A 129 3.96 6.61 -3.03
CA PHE A 129 5.02 5.65 -2.69
C PHE A 129 6.17 5.81 -3.66
N TYR A 130 7.40 5.72 -3.17
CA TYR A 130 8.62 5.66 -3.94
C TYR A 130 9.21 4.25 -3.85
N VAL A 131 10.09 3.92 -4.79
CA VAL A 131 10.81 2.65 -4.79
C VAL A 131 12.09 2.80 -3.99
N ASP A 132 12.27 1.98 -2.96
CA ASP A 132 13.55 1.85 -2.27
C ASP A 132 14.55 1.14 -3.20
N SER A 133 15.65 1.81 -3.54
CA SER A 133 16.61 1.30 -4.52
C SER A 133 17.41 0.09 -4.05
N LYS A 134 17.47 -0.18 -2.74
CA LYS A 134 18.21 -1.31 -2.17
C LYS A 134 17.36 -2.57 -2.08
N THR A 135 16.08 -2.39 -1.79
CA THR A 135 15.17 -3.50 -1.45
C THR A 135 14.09 -3.73 -2.51
N GLY A 136 13.87 -2.76 -3.42
CA GLY A 136 12.78 -2.80 -4.40
C GLY A 136 11.38 -2.55 -3.80
N MET A 137 11.31 -2.36 -2.47
CA MET A 137 10.07 -2.16 -1.74
C MET A 137 9.47 -0.78 -2.00
N LEU A 138 8.15 -0.69 -1.98
CA LEU A 138 7.45 0.59 -2.02
C LEU A 138 7.36 1.18 -0.62
N TYR A 139 7.75 2.45 -0.48
CA TYR A 139 7.68 3.18 0.78
C TYR A 139 7.24 4.62 0.57
N ARG A 140 6.58 5.20 1.57
CA ARG A 140 6.29 6.63 1.61
C ARG A 140 7.19 7.25 2.66
N PRO A 141 8.03 8.24 2.32
CA PRO A 141 8.83 8.94 3.33
C PRO A 141 7.91 9.65 4.32
N GLY A 142 8.13 9.41 5.61
CA GLY A 142 7.63 10.26 6.69
C GLY A 142 8.55 11.47 6.88
N ASN A 143 8.02 12.59 7.37
CA ASN A 143 8.82 13.77 7.72
C ASN A 143 8.99 13.93 9.25
N GLY A 144 8.77 12.85 10.01
CA GLY A 144 8.99 12.79 11.47
C GLY A 144 8.01 13.62 12.32
N LYS A 145 7.09 14.36 11.70
CA LYS A 145 6.09 15.18 12.41
C LYS A 145 4.82 14.36 12.70
N SER A 146 4.11 14.67 13.79
CA SER A 146 2.82 14.05 14.07
C SER A 146 1.77 14.52 13.04
N GLY A 147 0.98 13.59 12.50
CA GLY A 147 -0.09 13.87 11.53
C GLY A 147 -0.28 12.76 10.48
N LEU A 148 -1.50 12.58 9.96
CA LEU A 148 -1.84 11.56 8.96
C LEU A 148 -1.03 11.72 7.66
N THR A 149 -0.74 12.96 7.25
CA THR A 149 0.05 13.32 6.07
C THR A 149 1.56 13.19 6.28
N ASN A 150 2.01 12.84 7.47
CA ASN A 150 3.43 12.85 7.87
C ASN A 150 3.97 11.45 8.21
N ARG A 151 3.12 10.42 8.10
CA ARG A 151 3.47 9.03 8.44
C ARG A 151 4.36 8.39 7.37
N HIS A 152 5.37 7.67 7.85
CA HIS A 152 6.14 6.73 7.05
C HIS A 152 5.29 5.50 6.82
N TYR A 153 5.26 4.99 5.59
CA TYR A 153 4.59 3.74 5.26
C TYR A 153 5.55 2.85 4.51
N GLU A 154 5.54 1.55 4.82
CA GLU A 154 6.26 0.53 4.07
C GLU A 154 5.28 -0.54 3.61
N VAL A 155 5.29 -0.87 2.32
CA VAL A 155 4.37 -1.86 1.75
C VAL A 155 4.86 -3.26 2.12
N ALA A 156 4.08 -3.96 2.94
CA ALA A 156 4.37 -5.32 3.40
C ALA A 156 3.71 -6.39 2.51
N GLN A 157 2.59 -6.04 1.86
CA GLN A 157 1.76 -6.98 1.13
C GLN A 157 1.09 -6.34 -0.08
N VAL A 158 0.98 -7.08 -1.19
CA VAL A 158 0.23 -6.67 -2.39
C VAL A 158 -0.84 -7.70 -2.71
N ARG A 159 -2.10 -7.28 -2.76
CA ARG A 159 -3.24 -8.15 -3.11
C ARG A 159 -3.39 -8.23 -4.62
N ARG A 160 -3.38 -9.46 -5.13
CA ARG A 160 -3.66 -9.71 -6.54
C ARG A 160 -5.15 -9.56 -6.83
N ASN A 161 -5.46 -9.16 -8.05
CA ASN A 161 -6.77 -9.22 -8.68
C ASN A 161 -6.88 -10.53 -9.49
N ALA A 162 -8.10 -11.09 -9.55
CA ALA A 162 -8.50 -12.16 -10.45
C ALA A 162 -8.64 -11.67 -11.90
#